data_AF-A0A401K4C0-F1
#
_entry.id   AF-A0A401K4C0-F1
#
_cell.length_a   1.000
_cell.length_b   1.000
_cell.length_c   1.000
_cell.angle_alpha   90.00
_cell.angle_beta   90.00
_cell.angle_gamma   90.00
#
_symmetry.space_group_name_H-M   'P 1'
#
loop_
_entity.id
_entity.type
_entity.pdbx_description
1 polymer ?
#
loop_
_entity_poly.entity_id
_entity_poly.type
_entity_poly.pdbx_seq_one_letter_code
_entity_poly.pdbx_strand_id
1 'polypeptide(L)' 'MDSVDLDVLKSSARWLADGHRVLLVTVVKTWGSLPRPVGAMLAVRADGHVVGAVSGGCIEDDLIDRVR' A
#
# COMPACT_ATOMS: atom_id res chain seq x y z
N MET A 1 -5.58 -16.01 10.31
CA MET A 1 -5.02 -15.41 9.10
C MET A 1 -5.37 -13.95 9.18
N ASP A 2 -4.37 -13.08 9.36
CA ASP A 2 -4.61 -11.64 9.47
C ASP A 2 -5.20 -11.11 8.15
N SER A 3 -5.98 -10.03 8.22
CA SER A 3 -6.46 -9.38 6.99
C SER A 3 -5.28 -8.73 6.27
N VAL A 4 -5.35 -8.67 4.94
CA VAL A 4 -4.31 -8.02 4.12
C VAL A 4 -4.03 -6.59 4.61
N ASP A 5 -5.05 -5.85 5.00
CA ASP A 5 -4.89 -4.48 5.52
C ASP A 5 -4.14 -4.44 6.86
N LEU A 6 -4.35 -5.44 7.73
CA LEU A 6 -3.60 -5.55 8.97
C LEU A 6 -2.12 -5.85 8.71
N ASP A 7 -1.81 -6.68 7.70
CA ASP A 7 -0.43 -6.95 7.27
C ASP A 7 0.26 -5.71 6.70
N VAL A 8 -0.49 -4.86 5.98
CA VAL A 8 -0.01 -3.54 5.49
C VAL A 8 0.36 -2.65 6.66
N LEU A 9 -0.51 -2.53 7.67
CA LEU A 9 -0.26 -1.70 8.84
C LEU A 9 0.91 -2.22 9.68
N LYS A 10 0.98 -3.53 9.92
CA LYS A 10 2.11 -4.17 10.62
C LYS A 10 3.43 -3.95 9.88
N SER A 11 3.44 -4.11 8.56
CA SER A 11 4.63 -3.90 7.74
C SER A 11 5.08 -2.44 7.76
N SER A 12 4.12 -1.51 7.66
CA SER A 12 4.38 -0.07 7.75
C SER A 12 5.02 0.31 9.08
N ALA A 13 4.42 -0.15 10.18
CA ALA A 13 4.94 0.12 11.53
C ALA A 13 6.35 -0.44 11.72
N ARG A 14 6.60 -1.68 11.24
CA ARG A 14 7.94 -2.28 11.28
C ARG A 14 8.95 -1.48 10.46
N TRP A 15 8.63 -1.12 9.22
CA TRP A 15 9.56 -0.36 8.38
C TRP A 15 9.90 1.02 8.94
N LEU A 16 8.92 1.70 9.55
CA LEU A 16 9.17 2.95 10.27
C LEU A 16 10.10 2.73 11.46
N ALA A 17 9.91 1.66 12.23
CA ALA A 17 10.80 1.31 13.35
C ALA A 17 12.23 0.96 12.90
N ASP A 18 12.37 0.36 11.71
CA ASP A 18 13.65 0.06 11.07
C ASP A 18 14.32 1.29 10.42
N GLY A 19 13.71 2.48 10.53
CA GLY A 19 14.25 3.74 10.02
C GLY A 19 13.98 4.00 8.52
N HIS A 20 13.13 3.21 7.89
CA HIS A 20 12.73 3.43 6.50
C HIS A 20 11.62 4.47 6.39
N ARG A 21 11.63 5.23 5.30
CA ARG A 21 10.48 6.04 4.88
C ARG A 21 9.43 5.13 4.23
N VAL A 22 8.18 5.37 4.57
CA VAL A 22 7.03 4.58 4.10
C VAL A 22 5.93 5.52 3.61
N LEU A 23 5.39 5.23 2.43
CA LEU A 23 4.15 5.80 1.92
C LEU A 23 3.02 4.80 2.19
N LEU A 24 2.04 5.21 3.01
CA LEU A 24 0.82 4.44 3.22
C LEU A 24 -0.30 5.03 2.35
N VAL A 25 -0.97 4.16 1.59
CA VAL A 25 -2.04 4.49 0.67
C VAL A 25 -3.29 3.75 1.08
N THR A 26 -4.43 4.44 1.03
CA THR A 26 -5.74 3.87 1.33
C THR A 26 -6.76 4.32 0.28
N VAL A 27 -7.54 3.38 -0.24
CA VAL A 27 -8.66 3.71 -1.13
C VAL A 27 -9.76 4.38 -0.33
N VAL A 28 -9.92 5.69 -0.49
CA VAL A 28 -10.96 6.47 0.21
C VAL A 28 -12.31 6.48 -0.52
N LYS A 29 -12.30 6.27 -1.83
CA LYS A 29 -13.50 6.26 -2.69
C LYS A 29 -13.22 5.54 -4.00
N THR A 30 -14.24 4.88 -4.54
CA THR A 30 -14.23 4.24 -5.85
C THR A 30 -15.43 4.72 -6.69
N TRP A 31 -15.32 4.65 -8.01
CA TRP A 31 -16.42 4.88 -8.95
C TRP A 31 -16.49 3.72 -9.93
N GLY A 32 -17.69 3.19 -10.17
CA GLY A 32 -17.87 2.01 -11.03
C GLY A 32 -17.34 0.73 -10.39
N SER A 33 -17.03 -0.27 -11.22
CA SER A 33 -16.46 -1.55 -10.77
C SER A 33 -14.94 -1.45 -10.72
N LEU A 34 -14.38 -1.24 -9.52
CA LEU A 34 -12.93 -1.28 -9.30
C LEU A 34 -12.52 -2.59 -8.61
N PRO A 35 -11.30 -3.09 -8.89
CA PRO A 35 -10.82 -4.39 -8.41
C PRO A 35 -10.62 -4.47 -6.88
N ARG A 36 -10.53 -3.32 -6.18
CA ARG A 36 -10.41 -3.27 -4.72
C ARG A 36 -11.48 -2.36 -4.10
N PRO A 37 -12.03 -2.75 -2.93
CA PRO A 37 -13.03 -1.95 -2.24
C PRO A 37 -12.42 -0.72 -1.55
N VAL A 38 -13.29 0.21 -1.15
CA VAL A 38 -12.94 1.28 -0.22
C VAL A 38 -12.35 0.66 1.06
N GLY A 39 -11.27 1.26 1.56
CA GLY A 39 -10.52 0.76 2.72
C GLY A 39 -9.31 -0.11 2.37
N ALA A 40 -9.20 -0.61 1.13
CA ALA A 40 -8.02 -1.37 0.72
C ALA A 40 -6.74 -0.54 0.89
N MET A 41 -5.71 -1.17 1.46
CA MET A 41 -4.45 -0.50 1.79
C MET A 41 -3.26 -1.03 0.99
N LEU A 42 -2.26 -0.16 0.84
CA LEU A 42 -0.95 -0.47 0.28
C LEU A 42 0.12 0.37 0.97
N ALA A 43 1.25 -0.25 1.31
CA ALA A 43 2.42 0.42 1.82
C ALA A 43 3.58 0.26 0.84
N VAL A 44 4.27 1.38 0.55
CA VAL A 44 5.47 1.41 -0.28
C VAL A 44 6.64 1.95 0.54
N ARG A 45 7.72 1.18 0.60
CA ARG A 45 8.99 1.59 1.21
C ARG A 45 9.82 2.37 0.18
N ALA A 46 10.65 3.29 0.65
CA ALA A 46 11.48 4.15 -0.22
C ALA A 46 12.47 3.40 -1.14
N ASP A 47 12.71 2.10 -0.93
CA ASP A 47 13.54 1.27 -1.80
C ASP A 47 12.71 0.44 -2.81
N GLY A 48 11.40 0.68 -2.89
CA GLY A 48 10.48 0.03 -3.81
C GLY A 48 9.82 -1.24 -3.28
N HIS A 49 10.02 -1.63 -2.01
CA HIS A 49 9.27 -2.74 -1.43
C HIS A 49 7.79 -2.37 -1.22
N VAL A 50 6.89 -3.30 -1.55
CA VAL A 50 5.44 -3.09 -1.48
C VAL A 50 4.76 -4.21 -0.69
N VAL A 51 3.76 -3.83 0.12
CA VAL A 51 2.81 -4.75 0.77
C VAL A 51 1.40 -4.21 0.57
N GLY A 52 0.42 -5.08 0.28
CA GLY A 52 -0.96 -4.70 0.00
C GLY A 52 -1.25 -4.47 -1.47
N ALA A 53 -2.45 -3.97 -1.78
CA ALA A 53 -2.87 -3.68 -3.15
C ALA A 53 -4.09 -2.74 -3.16
N VAL A 54 -4.08 -1.76 -4.06
CA VAL A 54 -5.18 -0.80 -4.27
C VAL A 54 -5.86 -0.97 -5.63
N SER A 55 -5.15 -1.55 -6.61
CA SER A 55 -5.70 -1.86 -7.93
C SER A 55 -5.33 -3.26 -8.40
N GLY A 56 -4.15 -3.76 -8.01
CA GLY A 56 -3.58 -5.01 -8.51
C GLY A 56 -2.92 -4.86 -9.89
N GLY A 57 -2.37 -3.70 -10.22
CA GLY A 57 -1.80 -3.40 -11.54
C GLY A 57 -1.06 -2.07 -11.60
N CYS A 58 -1.31 -1.28 -12.66
CA CYS A 58 -0.47 -0.14 -13.05
C CYS A 58 -0.36 0.98 -12.01
N ILE A 59 -1.29 1.08 -11.05
CA ILE A 59 -1.26 2.12 -10.01
C ILE A 59 -0.13 1.85 -9.01
N GLU A 60 0.13 0.58 -8.72
CA GLU A 60 1.21 0.19 -7.81
C GLU A 60 2.59 0.57 -8.36
N ASP A 61 2.81 0.41 -9.67
CA ASP A 61 4.06 0.80 -10.32
C ASP A 61 4.28 2.32 -10.29
N ASP A 62 3.24 3.11 -10.59
CA ASP A 62 3.31 4.58 -10.49
C ASP A 62 3.64 5.04 -9.06
N LEU A 63 3.06 4.37 -8.05
CA LEU A 63 3.35 4.68 -6.65
C LEU A 63 4.79 4.35 -6.25
N ILE A 64 5.37 3.27 -6.79
CA ILE A 64 6.79 2.92 -6.58
C ILE A 64 7.71 3.99 -7.19
N ASP A 65 7.40 4.45 -8.40
CA ASP A 65 8.19 5.48 -9.07
C ASP A 65 8.14 6.83 -8.35
N ARG A 66 7.04 7.14 -7.65
CA ARG A 66 6.90 8.40 -6.88
C ARG A 66 7.64 8.44 -5.56
N VAL A 67 8.07 7.29 -5.02
CA VAL A 67 8.83 7.22 -3.76
C VAL A 67 10.33 7.02 -3.94
N ARG A 68 10.79 6.71 -5.16
CA ARG A 68 12.21 6.73 -5.55
C ARG A 68 12.69 8.17 -5.71
#